data_AF-A0A6P0NMZ9-F1
#
_entry.id   AF-A0A6P0NMZ9-F1
#
_cell.length_a   1.000
_cell.length_b   1.000
_cell.length_c   1.000
_cell.angle_alpha   90.00
_cell.angle_beta   90.00
_cell.angle_gamma   90.00
#
_symmetry.space_group_name_H-M   'P 1'
#
loop_
_entity.id
_entity.type
_entity.pdbx_description
1 polymer ?
#
loop_
_entity_poly.entity_id
_entity_poly.type
_entity_poly.pdbx_seq_one_letter_code
_entity_poly.pdbx_strand_id
1 'polypeptide(L)'
;MHIPKTAGQSVHQLLINFLGKDKVCPARVNNQLLSYSKQEMDKYQAFSGHFDWCIFDNLPGPKFTFTVLREPRERILSFYFYLRKEANKLSQEELEVSEKQGLKAAFTLSPYDYFVNPKTSIRNFIDDHYDNFYTYYFAGRSYNGRSKLKNLIFAKTLKDTEDVLKLALENISTLDKVYHINDWQDRLEKDLSEITSTKSLNYQNYLVNQNKTIEGKDRLEKLKELGADKNVIQQIEQFCKLDNLLYKNFFPLH
;
A
#
# COMPACT_ATOMS: atom_id res chain seq x y z
N MET A 1 -6.35 4.74 -5.37
CA MET A 1 -5.97 3.42 -4.81
C MET A 1 -4.98 3.64 -3.66
N HIS A 2 -5.31 3.23 -2.43
CA HIS A 2 -4.42 3.43 -1.28
C HIS A 2 -3.62 2.15 -0.97
N ILE A 3 -2.30 2.27 -1.08
CA ILE A 3 -1.35 1.21 -0.70
C ILE A 3 -0.83 1.48 0.73
N PRO A 4 -0.70 0.47 1.61
CA PRO A 4 -0.23 0.70 2.95
C PRO A 4 1.12 1.41 3.00
N LYS A 5 1.22 2.34 3.95
CA LYS A 5 2.44 3.08 4.26
C LYS A 5 2.92 4.00 3.13
N THR A 6 2.01 4.43 2.26
CA THR A 6 2.24 5.47 1.25
C THR A 6 1.38 6.72 1.50
N ALA A 7 1.35 7.19 2.75
CA ALA A 7 0.64 8.41 3.18
C ALA A 7 -0.89 8.42 3.03
N GLY A 8 -1.56 7.28 2.80
CA GLY A 8 -3.00 7.33 2.47
C GLY A 8 -3.98 7.67 3.61
N GLN A 9 -3.54 7.76 4.87
CA GLN A 9 -4.36 8.43 5.88
C GLN A 9 -4.39 9.95 5.64
N SER A 10 -3.23 10.54 5.34
CA SER A 10 -3.09 11.96 5.00
C SER A 10 -3.83 12.27 3.69
N VAL A 11 -3.71 11.42 2.66
CA VAL A 11 -4.50 11.54 1.42
C VAL A 11 -6.00 11.52 1.70
N HIS A 12 -6.48 10.58 2.52
CA HIS A 12 -7.90 10.48 2.81
C HIS A 12 -8.42 11.72 3.57
N GLN A 13 -7.63 12.22 4.54
CA GLN A 13 -7.98 13.45 5.24
C GLN A 13 -8.01 14.66 4.29
N LEU A 14 -7.05 14.75 3.36
CA LEU A 14 -7.03 15.79 2.34
C LEU A 14 -8.30 15.76 1.48
N LEU A 15 -8.72 14.57 1.03
CA LEU A 15 -9.97 14.41 0.28
C LEU A 15 -11.20 14.84 1.10
N ILE A 16 -11.26 14.52 2.40
CA ILE A 16 -12.33 14.97 3.29
C ILE A 16 -12.35 16.50 3.39
N ASN A 17 -11.19 17.13 3.54
CA ASN A 17 -11.10 18.59 3.67
C ASN A 17 -11.50 19.29 2.36
N PHE A 18 -11.15 18.69 1.22
CA PHE A 18 -11.41 19.28 -0.10
C PHE A 18 -12.85 19.08 -0.57
N LEU A 19 -13.44 17.89 -0.40
CA LEU A 19 -14.77 17.53 -0.92
C LEU A 19 -15.88 17.60 0.14
N GLY A 20 -15.50 17.64 1.43
CA GLY A 20 -16.42 17.46 2.55
C GLY A 20 -16.59 15.98 2.92
N LYS A 21 -16.73 15.72 4.23
CA LYS A 21 -16.83 14.36 4.80
C LYS A 21 -17.93 13.52 4.15
N ASP A 22 -19.09 14.10 3.87
CA ASP A 22 -20.25 13.38 3.33
C ASP A 22 -20.08 12.97 1.86
N LYS A 23 -19.06 13.50 1.17
CA LYS A 23 -18.72 13.15 -0.21
C LYS A 23 -17.60 12.12 -0.31
N VAL A 24 -16.95 11.77 0.80
CA VAL A 24 -15.89 10.76 0.84
C VAL A 24 -16.43 9.48 1.45
N CYS A 25 -16.31 8.36 0.74
CA CYS A 25 -16.74 7.06 1.24
C CYS A 25 -15.95 6.70 2.51
N PRO A 26 -16.61 6.36 3.63
CA PRO A 26 -15.94 6.07 4.89
C PRO A 26 -15.33 4.67 4.92
N ALA A 27 -15.74 3.76 4.04
CA ALA A 27 -15.13 2.44 3.92
C ALA A 27 -13.64 2.58 3.59
N ARG A 28 -12.80 1.75 4.23
CA ARG A 28 -11.34 1.76 4.03
C ARG A 28 -10.78 0.40 3.57
N VAL A 29 -11.58 -0.67 3.59
CA VAL A 29 -11.20 -2.02 3.15
C VAL A 29 -12.34 -2.70 2.39
N ASN A 30 -12.03 -3.73 1.60
CA ASN A 30 -13.00 -4.44 0.74
C ASN A 30 -14.28 -4.87 1.48
N ASN A 31 -14.17 -5.53 2.64
CA ASN A 31 -15.35 -6.02 3.37
C ASN A 31 -16.29 -4.89 3.82
N GLN A 32 -15.74 -3.72 4.15
CA GLN A 32 -16.55 -2.54 4.47
C GLN A 32 -17.18 -1.94 3.21
N LEU A 33 -16.48 -1.92 2.08
CA LEU A 33 -17.02 -1.37 0.85
C LEU A 33 -18.14 -2.26 0.28
N LEU A 34 -17.97 -3.57 0.35
CA LEU A 34 -18.94 -4.56 -0.14
C LEU A 34 -20.23 -4.61 0.69
N SER A 35 -20.28 -3.99 1.88
CA SER A 35 -21.53 -3.85 2.63
C SER A 35 -22.40 -2.70 2.12
N TYR A 36 -21.91 -1.86 1.21
CA TYR A 36 -22.70 -0.79 0.59
C TYR A 36 -23.41 -1.30 -0.65
N SER A 37 -24.70 -0.98 -0.77
CA SER A 37 -25.42 -1.11 -2.04
C SER A 37 -24.88 -0.13 -3.08
N LYS A 38 -25.15 -0.41 -4.36
CA LYS A 38 -24.80 0.50 -5.46
C LYS A 38 -25.37 1.92 -5.25
N GLN A 39 -26.63 2.02 -4.83
CA GLN A 39 -27.29 3.30 -4.55
C GLN A 39 -26.63 4.09 -3.41
N GLU A 40 -26.03 3.42 -2.43
CA GLU A 40 -25.28 4.09 -1.37
C GLU A 40 -23.89 4.52 -1.87
N MET A 41 -23.23 3.71 -2.69
CA MET A 41 -21.95 4.08 -3.30
C MET A 41 -22.08 5.31 -4.21
N ASP A 42 -23.18 5.43 -4.96
CA ASP A 42 -23.44 6.56 -5.86
C ASP A 42 -23.53 7.92 -5.14
N LYS A 43 -23.66 7.93 -3.80
CA LYS A 43 -23.67 9.18 -3.00
C LYS A 43 -22.29 9.78 -2.80
N TYR A 44 -21.23 8.98 -2.94
CA TYR A 44 -19.85 9.39 -2.69
C TYR A 44 -19.16 9.79 -4.00
N GLN A 45 -18.29 10.79 -3.90
CA GLN A 45 -17.47 11.30 -5.01
C GLN A 45 -16.02 10.81 -4.94
N ALA A 46 -15.56 10.39 -3.76
CA ALA A 46 -14.20 9.89 -3.57
C ALA A 46 -14.15 8.60 -2.76
N PHE A 47 -13.29 7.69 -3.20
CA PHE A 47 -13.02 6.41 -2.56
C PHE A 47 -11.51 6.30 -2.29
N SER A 48 -11.13 6.12 -1.03
CA SER A 48 -9.72 5.98 -0.65
C SER A 48 -9.57 4.92 0.43
N GLY A 49 -9.02 3.77 0.05
CA GLY A 49 -8.89 2.60 0.93
C GLY A 49 -8.02 1.51 0.31
N HIS A 50 -7.74 0.49 1.11
CA HIS A 50 -7.07 -0.73 0.72
C HIS A 50 -8.06 -1.62 -0.03
N PHE A 51 -8.36 -1.20 -1.25
CA PHE A 51 -9.37 -1.81 -2.09
C PHE A 51 -8.76 -2.63 -3.22
N ASP A 52 -9.47 -3.67 -3.62
CA ASP A 52 -9.28 -4.30 -4.93
C ASP A 52 -9.69 -3.28 -6.00
N TRP A 53 -8.79 -3.01 -6.94
CA TRP A 53 -9.03 -2.04 -8.00
C TRP A 53 -10.20 -2.46 -8.89
N CYS A 54 -10.32 -3.75 -9.19
CA CYS A 54 -11.39 -4.26 -10.04
C CYS A 54 -12.82 -3.95 -9.51
N ILE A 55 -12.99 -3.64 -8.21
CA ILE A 55 -14.30 -3.24 -7.66
C ILE A 55 -14.84 -1.98 -8.36
N PHE A 56 -13.95 -1.10 -8.83
CA PHE A 56 -14.31 0.20 -9.41
C PHE A 56 -14.51 0.19 -10.93
N ASP A 57 -14.35 -0.97 -11.59
CA ASP A 57 -14.51 -1.09 -13.05
C ASP A 57 -15.93 -0.73 -13.49
N ASN A 58 -16.90 -1.10 -12.67
CA ASN A 58 -18.33 -0.90 -12.95
C ASN A 58 -18.88 0.44 -12.41
N LEU A 59 -18.06 1.30 -11.80
CA LEU A 59 -18.52 2.63 -11.40
C LEU A 59 -18.78 3.48 -12.66
N PRO A 60 -19.96 4.12 -12.79
CA PRO A 60 -20.27 4.94 -13.95
C PRO A 60 -19.50 6.28 -13.93
N GLY A 61 -19.39 6.90 -15.11
CA GLY A 61 -18.88 8.27 -15.26
C GLY A 61 -17.35 8.39 -15.35
N PRO A 62 -16.86 9.60 -15.67
CA PRO A 62 -15.43 9.89 -15.67
C PRO A 62 -14.87 9.78 -14.25
N LYS A 63 -13.67 9.21 -14.13
CA LYS A 63 -13.01 8.95 -12.86
C LYS A 63 -11.62 9.56 -12.90
N PHE A 64 -11.21 10.18 -11.80
CA PHE A 64 -9.82 10.52 -11.55
C PHE A 64 -9.23 9.51 -10.57
N THR A 65 -8.30 8.71 -11.06
CA THR A 65 -7.70 7.57 -10.38
C THR A 65 -6.22 7.83 -10.18
N PHE A 66 -5.77 7.70 -8.94
CA PHE A 66 -4.37 7.90 -8.62
C PHE A 66 -3.90 6.97 -7.52
N THR A 67 -2.58 6.89 -7.36
CA THR A 67 -1.93 6.23 -6.24
C THR A 67 -0.72 7.05 -5.77
N VAL A 68 -0.24 6.76 -4.58
CA VAL A 68 1.01 7.30 -4.03
C VAL A 68 1.95 6.13 -3.80
N LEU A 69 3.18 6.25 -4.27
CA LEU A 69 4.22 5.25 -4.09
C LEU A 69 5.34 5.78 -3.20
N ARG A 70 5.98 4.84 -2.50
CA ARG A 70 7.16 5.05 -1.67
C ARG A 70 8.25 4.10 -2.17
N GLU A 71 9.52 4.44 -1.96
CA GLU A 71 10.61 3.49 -2.25
C GLU A 71 10.28 2.12 -1.61
N PRO A 72 10.38 1.01 -2.38
CA PRO A 72 9.88 -0.30 -1.95
C PRO A 72 10.43 -0.80 -0.61
N ARG A 73 11.75 -0.70 -0.37
CA ARG A 73 12.35 -1.13 0.90
C ARG A 73 11.84 -0.29 2.06
N GLU A 74 11.78 1.03 1.87
CA GLU A 74 11.23 1.95 2.85
C GLU A 74 9.76 1.67 3.20
N ARG A 75 8.95 1.25 2.22
CA ARG A 75 7.57 0.80 2.47
C ARG A 75 7.54 -0.46 3.32
N ILE A 76 8.35 -1.47 2.98
CA ILE A 76 8.45 -2.74 3.73
C ILE A 76 8.82 -2.46 5.19
N LEU A 77 9.91 -1.73 5.43
CA LEU A 77 10.37 -1.39 6.76
C LEU A 77 9.31 -0.57 7.52
N SER A 78 8.69 0.40 6.86
CA SER A 78 7.63 1.19 7.48
C SER A 78 6.40 0.37 7.84
N PHE A 79 6.08 -0.70 7.11
CA PHE A 79 4.96 -1.58 7.42
C PHE A 79 5.30 -2.50 8.60
N TYR A 80 6.48 -3.13 8.58
CA TYR A 80 6.96 -3.96 9.68
C TYR A 80 6.97 -3.22 11.02
N PHE A 81 7.58 -2.04 11.09
CA PHE A 81 7.61 -1.25 12.33
C PHE A 81 6.24 -0.71 12.73
N TYR A 82 5.35 -0.47 11.75
CA TYR A 82 3.97 -0.15 12.07
C TYR A 82 3.28 -1.34 12.75
N LEU A 83 3.41 -2.56 12.22
CA LEU A 83 2.84 -3.74 12.84
C LEU A 83 3.36 -3.96 14.27
N ARG A 84 4.68 -3.81 14.49
CA ARG A 84 5.27 -3.88 15.83
C ARG A 84 4.70 -2.83 16.78
N LYS A 85 4.56 -1.58 16.31
CA LYS A 85 3.99 -0.48 17.09
C LYS A 85 2.53 -0.73 17.46
N GLU A 86 1.71 -1.21 16.52
CA GLU A 86 0.30 -1.52 16.79
C GLU A 86 0.15 -2.73 17.70
N ALA A 87 0.97 -3.78 17.53
CA ALA A 87 0.97 -4.93 18.41
C ALA A 87 1.30 -4.57 19.86
N ASN A 88 2.23 -3.63 20.07
CA ASN A 88 2.62 -3.15 21.41
C ASN A 88 1.51 -2.40 22.16
N LYS A 89 0.41 -2.03 21.50
CA LYS A 89 -0.75 -1.38 22.15
C LYS A 89 -1.80 -2.38 22.64
N LEU A 90 -1.67 -3.64 22.25
CA LEU A 90 -2.67 -4.68 22.50
C LEU A 90 -2.26 -5.53 23.69
N SER A 91 -3.27 -6.04 24.41
CA SER A 91 -3.05 -7.07 25.42
C SER A 91 -2.63 -8.40 24.79
N GLN A 92 -2.13 -9.33 25.61
CA GLN A 92 -1.78 -10.66 25.12
C GLN A 92 -3.00 -11.40 24.57
N GLU A 93 -4.13 -11.35 25.28
CA GLU A 93 -5.41 -11.95 24.85
C GLU A 93 -5.86 -11.38 23.50
N GLU A 94 -5.71 -10.07 23.31
CA GLU A 94 -6.04 -9.41 22.05
C GLU A 94 -5.12 -9.82 20.90
N LEU A 95 -3.88 -10.23 21.16
CA LEU A 95 -2.94 -10.69 20.13
C LEU A 95 -3.15 -12.16 19.74
N GLU A 96 -3.83 -12.96 20.57
CA GLU A 96 -4.11 -14.37 20.30
C GLU A 96 -5.24 -14.58 19.29
N VAL A 97 -6.01 -13.52 18.96
CA VAL A 97 -7.06 -13.59 17.94
C VAL A 97 -6.47 -13.86 16.56
N SER A 98 -7.07 -14.79 15.80
CA SER A 98 -6.52 -15.32 14.54
C SER A 98 -6.27 -14.26 13.47
N GLU A 99 -7.08 -13.19 13.39
CA GLU A 99 -6.89 -12.11 12.41
C GLU A 99 -5.67 -11.23 12.70
N LYS A 100 -5.08 -11.34 13.89
CA LYS A 100 -3.91 -10.54 14.33
C LYS A 100 -2.60 -11.31 14.28
N GLN A 101 -2.56 -12.48 13.67
CA GLN A 101 -1.34 -13.29 13.54
C GLN A 101 -0.16 -12.52 12.94
N GLY A 102 -0.40 -11.66 11.94
CA GLY A 102 0.66 -10.82 11.35
C GLY A 102 1.24 -9.78 12.32
N LEU A 103 0.40 -9.18 13.18
CA LEU A 103 0.80 -8.26 14.24
C LEU A 103 1.60 -8.99 15.33
N LYS A 104 1.03 -10.10 15.83
CA LYS A 104 1.66 -10.97 16.82
C LYS A 104 3.05 -11.39 16.36
N ALA A 105 3.14 -11.98 15.17
CA ALA A 105 4.40 -12.45 14.60
C ALA A 105 5.41 -11.32 14.39
N ALA A 106 4.97 -10.14 13.92
CA ALA A 106 5.86 -9.00 13.74
C ALA A 106 6.49 -8.57 15.07
N PHE A 107 5.75 -8.69 16.18
CA PHE A 107 6.19 -8.32 17.52
C PHE A 107 7.06 -9.39 18.20
N THR A 108 6.66 -10.66 18.10
CA THR A 108 7.26 -11.76 18.88
C THR A 108 8.39 -12.51 18.17
N LEU A 109 8.41 -12.55 16.84
CA LEU A 109 9.43 -13.27 16.08
C LEU A 109 10.71 -12.45 15.95
N SER A 110 11.84 -13.15 15.85
CA SER A 110 13.09 -12.55 15.39
C SER A 110 12.93 -12.06 13.94
N PRO A 111 13.72 -11.07 13.48
CA PRO A 111 13.69 -10.66 12.08
C PRO A 111 13.93 -11.82 11.09
N TYR A 112 14.78 -12.78 11.45
CA TYR A 112 15.01 -13.99 10.65
C TYR A 112 13.76 -14.86 10.56
N ASP A 113 13.12 -15.16 11.69
CA ASP A 113 11.90 -15.98 11.72
C ASP A 113 10.71 -15.30 11.04
N TYR A 114 10.70 -13.97 11.04
CA TYR A 114 9.68 -13.19 10.37
C TYR A 114 9.89 -13.11 8.86
N PHE A 115 11.07 -12.72 8.38
CA PHE A 115 11.28 -12.46 6.95
C PHE A 115 11.75 -13.69 6.18
N VAL A 116 12.63 -14.51 6.77
CA VAL A 116 13.43 -15.52 6.06
C VAL A 116 12.88 -16.93 6.27
N ASN A 117 12.48 -17.30 7.48
CA ASN A 117 12.09 -18.67 7.80
C ASN A 117 10.87 -19.12 6.97
N PRO A 118 11.03 -20.12 6.06
CA PRO A 118 9.95 -20.52 5.16
C PRO A 118 8.85 -21.31 5.87
N LYS A 119 9.11 -21.81 7.10
CA LYS A 119 8.17 -22.60 7.90
C LYS A 119 7.32 -21.75 8.85
N THR A 120 7.46 -20.43 8.80
CA THR A 120 6.64 -19.53 9.62
C THR A 120 5.15 -19.67 9.25
N SER A 121 4.28 -19.71 10.24
CA SER A 121 2.83 -19.85 10.02
C SER A 121 2.22 -18.67 9.26
N ILE A 122 2.90 -17.52 9.27
CA ILE A 122 2.47 -16.29 8.58
C ILE A 122 3.05 -16.14 7.17
N ARG A 123 3.60 -17.20 6.56
CA ARG A 123 4.27 -17.11 5.24
C ARG A 123 3.40 -16.45 4.16
N ASN A 124 2.13 -16.86 4.05
CA ASN A 124 1.20 -16.26 3.10
C ASN A 124 0.96 -14.77 3.37
N PHE A 125 0.84 -14.37 4.65
CA PHE A 125 0.73 -12.97 5.02
C PHE A 125 1.96 -12.18 4.57
N ILE A 126 3.16 -12.72 4.77
CA ILE A 126 4.40 -12.04 4.38
C ILE A 126 4.48 -11.92 2.85
N ASP A 127 4.16 -12.99 2.12
CA ASP A 127 4.15 -13.00 0.65
C ASP A 127 3.16 -11.95 0.11
N ASP A 128 1.93 -11.92 0.63
CA ASP A 128 0.89 -10.99 0.18
C ASP A 128 1.16 -9.52 0.57
N HIS A 129 2.04 -9.23 1.52
CA HIS A 129 2.27 -7.85 2.01
C HIS A 129 3.66 -7.30 1.72
N TYR A 130 4.65 -8.16 1.44
CA TYR A 130 6.04 -7.75 1.24
C TYR A 130 6.58 -8.19 -0.12
N ASP A 131 6.36 -9.43 -0.56
CA ASP A 131 6.96 -9.98 -1.79
C ASP A 131 6.43 -9.28 -3.04
N ASN A 132 7.21 -8.32 -3.55
CA ASN A 132 6.93 -7.55 -4.75
C ASN A 132 5.49 -7.00 -4.77
N PHE A 133 5.07 -6.47 -3.63
CA PHE A 133 3.70 -6.07 -3.36
C PHE A 133 3.13 -5.16 -4.45
N TYR A 134 3.86 -4.12 -4.86
CA TYR A 134 3.36 -3.20 -5.89
C TYR A 134 3.10 -3.94 -7.19
N THR A 135 4.08 -4.72 -7.63
CA THR A 135 4.04 -5.49 -8.87
C THR A 135 2.82 -6.41 -8.88
N TYR A 136 2.64 -7.23 -7.83
CA TYR A 136 1.50 -8.13 -7.74
C TYR A 136 0.16 -7.42 -7.55
N TYR A 137 0.14 -6.31 -6.80
CA TYR A 137 -1.06 -5.49 -6.61
C TYR A 137 -1.57 -4.91 -7.93
N PHE A 138 -0.69 -4.28 -8.71
CA PHE A 138 -1.08 -3.65 -9.97
C PHE A 138 -1.34 -4.68 -11.06
N ALA A 139 -0.58 -5.78 -11.13
CA ALA A 139 -0.83 -6.87 -12.07
C ALA A 139 -2.18 -7.53 -11.79
N GLY A 140 -2.43 -7.90 -10.52
CA GLY A 140 -3.66 -8.59 -10.11
C GLY A 140 -4.85 -7.66 -9.90
N ARG A 141 -4.62 -6.33 -9.93
CA ARG A 141 -5.61 -5.29 -9.61
C ARG A 141 -6.32 -5.57 -8.28
N SER A 142 -5.60 -6.17 -7.32
CA SER A 142 -6.14 -6.69 -6.07
C SER A 142 -5.09 -6.70 -4.97
N TYR A 143 -5.55 -6.45 -3.74
CA TYR A 143 -4.72 -6.40 -2.55
C TYR A 143 -3.99 -7.73 -2.25
N ASN A 144 -4.62 -8.87 -2.55
CA ASN A 144 -4.00 -10.21 -2.42
C ASN A 144 -3.49 -10.71 -3.79
N GLY A 145 -2.92 -9.80 -4.59
CA GLY A 145 -2.50 -10.08 -5.96
C GLY A 145 -1.49 -11.21 -6.07
N ARG A 146 -0.59 -11.35 -5.07
CA ARG A 146 0.44 -12.40 -5.04
C ARG A 146 -0.19 -13.78 -4.99
N SER A 147 -1.07 -14.02 -4.01
CA SER A 147 -1.83 -15.25 -3.88
C SER A 147 -2.74 -15.52 -5.08
N LYS A 148 -3.46 -14.50 -5.60
CA LYS A 148 -4.38 -14.67 -6.74
C LYS A 148 -3.65 -15.03 -8.05
N LEU A 149 -2.51 -14.40 -8.32
CA LEU A 149 -1.74 -14.63 -9.55
C LEU A 149 -0.88 -15.91 -9.50
N LYS A 150 -0.62 -16.45 -8.30
CA LYS A 150 0.14 -17.71 -8.13
C LYS A 150 -0.43 -18.85 -8.97
N ASN A 151 -1.75 -18.97 -9.04
CA ASN A 151 -2.43 -20.01 -9.81
C ASN A 151 -2.27 -19.81 -11.33
N LEU A 152 -2.24 -18.55 -11.80
CA LEU A 152 -2.06 -18.25 -13.22
C LEU A 152 -0.62 -18.52 -13.68
N ILE A 153 0.36 -18.28 -12.81
CA ILE A 153 1.76 -18.65 -13.06
C ILE A 153 1.91 -20.18 -13.08
N PHE A 154 1.30 -20.87 -12.12
CA PHE A 154 1.32 -22.34 -12.08
C PHE A 154 0.66 -22.97 -13.32
N ALA A 155 -0.45 -22.39 -13.78
CA ALA A 155 -1.15 -22.80 -14.99
C ALA A 155 -0.41 -22.41 -16.30
N LYS A 156 0.76 -21.74 -16.20
CA LYS A 156 1.55 -21.21 -17.32
C LYS A 156 0.81 -20.21 -18.21
N THR A 157 -0.26 -19.60 -17.70
CA THR A 157 -0.94 -18.46 -18.35
C THR A 157 -0.06 -17.21 -18.28
N LEU A 158 0.62 -17.02 -17.15
CA LEU A 158 1.76 -16.10 -17.01
C LEU A 158 3.02 -16.95 -17.00
N LYS A 159 3.97 -16.67 -17.90
CA LYS A 159 5.14 -17.54 -18.09
C LYS A 159 6.12 -17.43 -16.93
N ASP A 160 6.29 -16.21 -16.42
CA ASP A 160 7.24 -15.89 -15.37
C ASP A 160 6.86 -14.57 -14.66
N THR A 161 7.77 -14.08 -13.83
CA THR A 161 7.64 -12.81 -13.12
C THR A 161 7.81 -11.56 -13.99
N GLU A 162 8.40 -11.68 -15.19
CA GLU A 162 8.50 -10.57 -16.15
C GLU A 162 7.13 -10.28 -16.76
N ASP A 163 6.35 -11.31 -17.08
CA ASP A 163 4.95 -11.16 -17.52
C ASP A 163 4.10 -10.46 -16.44
N VAL A 164 4.33 -10.79 -15.15
CA VAL A 164 3.65 -10.10 -14.04
C VAL A 164 4.03 -8.62 -13.99
N LEU A 165 5.33 -8.31 -14.11
CA LEU A 165 5.81 -6.92 -14.13
C LEU A 165 5.24 -6.14 -15.32
N LYS A 166 5.19 -6.76 -16.50
CA LYS A 166 4.61 -6.15 -17.69
C LYS A 166 3.13 -5.82 -17.47
N LEU A 167 2.35 -6.76 -16.97
CA LEU A 167 0.93 -6.54 -16.65
C LEU A 167 0.76 -5.47 -15.56
N ALA A 168 1.65 -5.43 -14.58
CA ALA A 168 1.64 -4.39 -13.55
C ALA A 168 1.85 -2.99 -14.15
N LEU A 169 2.83 -2.85 -15.04
CA LEU A 169 3.16 -1.60 -15.75
C LEU A 169 2.02 -1.17 -16.69
N GLU A 170 1.46 -2.10 -17.45
CA GLU A 170 0.28 -1.86 -18.30
C GLU A 170 -0.88 -1.35 -17.47
N ASN A 171 -1.24 -2.04 -16.39
CA ASN A 171 -2.34 -1.64 -15.53
C ASN A 171 -2.07 -0.28 -14.89
N ILE A 172 -0.97 -0.09 -14.14
CA ILE A 172 -0.71 1.18 -13.43
C ILE A 172 -0.61 2.38 -14.39
N SER A 173 -0.24 2.18 -15.66
CA SER A 173 -0.26 3.24 -16.68
C SER A 173 -1.66 3.75 -17.03
N THR A 174 -2.71 3.00 -16.70
CA THR A 174 -4.12 3.43 -16.86
C THR A 174 -4.60 4.36 -15.74
N LEU A 175 -3.82 4.53 -14.67
CA LEU A 175 -4.12 5.54 -13.65
C LEU A 175 -3.83 6.94 -14.21
N ASP A 176 -4.66 7.90 -13.84
CA ASP A 176 -4.47 9.30 -14.24
C ASP A 176 -3.17 9.87 -13.68
N LYS A 177 -2.81 9.50 -12.44
CA LYS A 177 -1.59 9.95 -11.76
C LYS A 177 -0.95 8.90 -10.85
N VAL A 178 0.37 8.92 -10.82
CA VAL A 178 1.19 8.21 -9.82
C VAL A 178 2.09 9.25 -9.15
N TYR A 179 1.89 9.46 -7.85
CA TYR A 179 2.65 10.46 -7.09
C TYR A 179 3.75 9.83 -6.25
N HIS A 180 4.80 10.61 -6.00
CA HIS A 180 5.86 10.24 -5.09
C HIS A 180 5.47 10.61 -3.65
N ILE A 181 5.87 9.82 -2.66
CA ILE A 181 5.51 10.08 -1.25
C ILE A 181 6.01 11.44 -0.73
N ASN A 182 7.02 12.04 -1.36
CA ASN A 182 7.57 13.33 -0.94
C ASN A 182 6.87 14.54 -1.58
N ASP A 183 6.12 14.37 -2.67
CA ASP A 183 5.53 15.48 -3.45
C ASP A 183 4.02 15.32 -3.70
N TRP A 184 3.40 14.23 -3.22
CA TRP A 184 2.01 13.90 -3.54
C TRP A 184 1.02 14.98 -3.13
N GLN A 185 1.28 15.70 -2.02
CA GLN A 185 0.31 16.64 -1.48
C GLN A 185 0.10 17.82 -2.44
N ASP A 186 1.17 18.57 -2.73
CA ASP A 186 1.10 19.75 -3.58
C ASP A 186 0.58 19.40 -4.99
N ARG A 187 0.99 18.24 -5.51
CA ARG A 187 0.56 17.76 -6.82
C ARG A 187 -0.91 17.34 -6.83
N LEU A 188 -1.36 16.61 -5.82
CA LEU A 188 -2.76 16.19 -5.72
C LEU A 188 -3.69 17.39 -5.52
N GLU A 189 -3.30 18.35 -4.68
CA GLU A 189 -4.09 19.58 -4.48
C GLU A 189 -4.26 20.35 -5.78
N LYS A 190 -3.17 20.51 -6.54
CA LYS A 190 -3.21 21.13 -7.87
C LYS A 190 -4.16 20.39 -8.81
N ASP A 191 -3.99 19.08 -8.94
CA ASP A 191 -4.80 18.27 -9.85
C ASP A 191 -6.29 18.29 -9.43
N LEU A 192 -6.59 18.23 -8.13
CA LEU A 192 -7.97 18.34 -7.62
C LEU A 192 -8.59 19.71 -7.94
N SER A 193 -7.86 20.81 -7.72
CA SER A 193 -8.34 22.16 -8.07
C SER A 193 -8.63 22.33 -9.57
N GLU A 194 -7.80 21.74 -10.43
CA GLU A 194 -8.02 21.74 -11.87
C GLU A 194 -9.28 20.95 -12.26
N ILE A 195 -9.49 19.79 -11.64
CA ILE A 195 -10.64 18.91 -11.95
C ILE A 195 -11.96 19.48 -11.43
N THR A 196 -11.98 20.08 -10.24
CA THR A 196 -13.22 20.56 -9.63
C THR A 196 -13.55 22.02 -9.93
N SER A 197 -12.71 22.71 -10.72
CA SER A 197 -12.84 24.15 -11.00
C SER A 197 -12.97 25.01 -9.71
N THR A 198 -12.49 24.50 -8.58
CA THR A 198 -12.62 25.14 -7.26
C THR A 198 -11.30 25.83 -6.93
N LYS A 199 -11.34 27.12 -6.56
CA LYS A 199 -10.14 27.86 -6.16
C LYS A 199 -9.45 27.12 -4.99
N SER A 200 -8.13 26.93 -5.14
CA SER A 200 -7.22 26.37 -4.12
C SER A 200 -7.60 26.85 -2.72
N LEU A 201 -7.88 25.89 -1.83
CA LEU A 201 -8.14 26.19 -0.44
C LEU A 201 -6.82 26.57 0.24
N ASN A 202 -6.74 27.77 0.80
CA ASN A 202 -5.63 28.18 1.66
C ASN A 202 -5.72 27.40 2.98
N TYR A 203 -5.01 26.27 3.08
CA TYR A 203 -4.85 25.57 4.35
C TYR A 203 -3.38 25.47 4.75
N GLN A 204 -3.12 25.83 6.00
CA GLN A 204 -1.82 25.68 6.64
C GLN A 204 -1.42 24.20 6.70
N ASN A 205 -0.30 23.87 6.05
CA ASN A 205 0.60 22.73 6.29
C ASN A 205 -0.01 21.52 7.02
N TYR A 206 -0.65 20.61 6.27
CA TYR A 206 -1.00 19.27 6.75
C TYR A 206 0.24 18.39 6.94
N LEU A 207 1.02 18.66 7.98
CA LEU A 207 2.05 17.75 8.48
C LEU A 207 1.41 16.62 9.32
N VAL A 208 0.35 16.00 8.83
CA VAL A 208 -0.22 14.81 9.46
C VAL A 208 0.60 13.61 9.00
N ASN A 209 1.63 13.31 9.80
CA ASN A 209 2.57 12.20 9.63
C ASN A 209 3.50 12.31 8.40
N GLN A 210 4.13 13.48 8.18
CA GLN A 210 5.59 13.37 8.04
C GLN A 210 6.02 12.73 9.35
N ASN A 211 6.32 11.42 9.36
CA ASN A 211 7.17 10.90 10.41
C ASN A 211 8.37 11.84 10.36
N LYS A 212 8.49 12.76 11.32
CA LYS A 212 9.69 13.58 11.53
C LYS A 212 10.84 12.59 11.42
N THR A 213 11.51 12.59 10.27
CA THR A 213 12.82 12.00 10.03
C THR A 213 13.11 10.76 10.87
N ILE A 214 12.28 9.71 10.77
CA ILE A 214 12.85 8.36 10.77
C ILE A 214 13.32 8.21 9.33
N GLU A 215 14.47 8.80 9.04
CA GLU A 215 15.16 8.62 7.77
C GLU A 215 15.23 7.12 7.49
N GLY A 216 15.18 6.69 6.24
CA GLY A 216 15.20 5.25 5.93
C GLY A 216 16.34 4.48 6.58
N LYS A 217 17.49 5.16 6.74
CA LYS A 217 18.64 4.69 7.51
C LYS A 217 18.28 4.30 8.94
N ASP A 218 17.45 5.09 9.63
CA ASP A 218 17.01 4.83 11.01
C ASP A 218 16.17 3.53 11.10
N ARG A 219 15.32 3.21 10.12
CA ARG A 219 14.57 1.92 10.15
C ARG A 219 15.45 0.72 9.89
N LEU A 220 16.40 0.83 8.96
CA LEU A 220 17.32 -0.27 8.66
C LEU A 220 18.24 -0.55 9.86
N GLU A 221 18.78 0.50 10.49
CA GLU A 221 19.58 0.35 11.71
C GLU A 221 18.73 -0.22 12.86
N LYS A 222 17.52 0.26 13.08
CA LYS A 222 16.57 -0.35 14.05
C LYS A 222 16.29 -1.83 13.77
N LEU A 223 16.25 -2.22 12.50
CA LEU A 223 16.04 -3.62 12.14
C LEU A 223 17.27 -4.46 12.50
N LYS A 224 18.48 -3.94 12.31
CA LYS A 224 19.74 -4.57 12.73
C LYS A 224 19.85 -4.65 14.26
N GLU A 225 19.44 -3.61 14.98
CA GLU A 225 19.36 -3.62 16.46
C GLU A 225 18.42 -4.71 16.99
N LEU A 226 17.38 -5.07 16.23
CA LEU A 226 16.49 -6.20 16.51
C LEU A 226 17.09 -7.57 16.13
N GLY A 227 18.35 -7.62 15.69
CA GLY A 227 19.07 -8.85 15.36
C GLY A 227 18.93 -9.28 13.90
N ALA A 228 18.58 -8.38 12.98
CA ALA A 228 18.60 -8.71 11.56
C ALA A 228 20.03 -8.89 11.03
N ASP A 229 20.27 -10.06 10.45
CA ASP A 229 21.53 -10.42 9.82
C ASP A 229 21.51 -10.14 8.30
N LYS A 230 22.59 -10.50 7.62
CA LYS A 230 22.71 -10.37 6.16
C LYS A 230 21.60 -11.11 5.39
N ASN A 231 21.09 -12.22 5.91
CA ASN A 231 20.06 -13.01 5.23
C ASN A 231 18.72 -12.28 5.26
N VAL A 232 18.39 -11.62 6.38
CA VAL A 232 17.20 -10.76 6.49
C VAL A 232 17.29 -9.60 5.49
N ILE A 233 18.43 -8.93 5.42
CA ILE A 233 18.59 -7.80 4.48
C ILE A 233 18.47 -8.27 3.04
N GLN A 234 19.14 -9.37 2.68
CA GLN A 234 19.04 -9.96 1.35
C GLN A 234 17.60 -10.35 1.00
N GLN A 235 16.85 -10.93 1.96
CA GLN A 235 15.46 -11.30 1.74
C GLN A 235 14.55 -10.09 1.51
N ILE A 236 14.77 -8.99 2.22
CA ILE A 236 14.06 -7.72 1.97
C ILE A 236 14.38 -7.18 0.58
N GLU A 237 15.65 -7.24 0.15
CA GLU A 237 16.01 -6.84 -1.22
C GLU A 237 15.34 -7.72 -2.28
N GLN A 238 15.19 -9.03 -2.04
CA GLN A 238 14.44 -9.92 -2.94
C GLN A 238 12.95 -9.53 -3.00
N PHE A 239 12.34 -9.18 -1.86
CA PHE A 239 10.95 -8.69 -1.84
C PHE A 239 10.78 -7.37 -2.62
N CYS A 240 11.84 -6.61 -2.83
CA CYS A 240 11.79 -5.36 -3.59
C CYS A 240 12.18 -5.50 -5.06
N LYS A 241 12.62 -6.68 -5.53
CA LYS A 241 13.30 -6.82 -6.82
C LYS A 241 12.50 -6.25 -8.01
N LEU A 242 11.26 -6.70 -8.19
CA LEU A 242 10.36 -6.25 -9.26
C LEU A 242 9.73 -4.89 -8.91
N ASP A 243 9.41 -4.66 -7.64
CA ASP A 243 8.87 -3.37 -7.19
C ASP A 243 9.83 -2.22 -7.48
N ASN A 244 11.15 -2.45 -7.39
CA ASN A 244 12.17 -1.48 -7.76
C ASN A 244 12.18 -1.18 -9.27
N LEU A 245 11.92 -2.18 -10.12
CA LEU A 245 11.81 -1.99 -11.56
C LEU A 245 10.57 -1.17 -11.91
N LEU A 246 9.42 -1.52 -11.31
CA LEU A 246 8.18 -0.77 -11.46
C LEU A 246 8.34 0.67 -10.97
N TYR A 247 8.89 0.85 -9.77
CA TYR A 247 9.04 2.16 -9.15
C TYR A 247 9.95 3.09 -9.95
N LYS A 248 11.08 2.58 -10.48
CA LYS A 248 12.01 3.35 -11.33
C LYS A 248 11.39 3.81 -12.66
N ASN A 249 10.34 3.15 -13.15
CA ASN A 249 9.61 3.58 -14.33
C ASN A 249 8.93 4.95 -14.11
N PHE A 250 8.48 5.22 -12.88
CA PHE A 250 7.81 6.47 -12.52
C PHE A 250 8.75 7.50 -11.88
N PHE A 251 9.79 7.03 -11.18
CA PHE A 251 10.73 7.88 -10.45
C PHE A 251 12.17 7.47 -10.79
N PRO A 252 12.66 7.81 -11.99
CA PRO A 252 14.04 7.54 -12.36
C PRO A 252 14.98 8.29 -11.41
N LEU A 253 16.07 7.63 -11.01
CA LEU A 253 17.16 8.31 -10.31
C LEU A 253 17.79 9.30 -11.30
N HIS A 254 17.80 10.58 -10.94
CA HIS A 254 18.54 11.62 -11.65
C HIS A 254 20.04 11.46 -11.47
#